data_AF-A0A450SZB1-F1
#
_entry.id   AF-A0A450SZB1-F1
#
_cell.length_a   1.000
_cell.length_b   1.000
_cell.length_c   1.000
_cell.angle_alpha   90.00
_cell.angle_beta   90.00
_cell.angle_gamma   90.00
#
_symmetry.space_group_name_H-M   'P 1'
#
loop_
_entity.id
_entity.type
_entity.pdbx_description
1 polymer ?
#
loop_
_entity_poly.entity_id
_entity_poly.type
_entity_poly.pdbx_seq_one_letter_code
_entity_poly.pdbx_strand_id
1 'polypeptide(L)'
;MNENKHVTSTGWVDPNDAPELTDEFFEIADEYIGEKLVRRGRPRKVEPKQPVSIRLSNEVVKYFRATGKGWQTRIDEVLKEWIAARSSV
;
A
#
# COMPACT_ATOMS: atom_id res chain seq x y z
N MET A 1 -65.84 -14.64 -13.12
CA MET A 1 -65.39 -14.99 -14.49
C MET A 1 -64.85 -13.71 -15.11
N ASN A 2 -63.63 -13.56 -15.59
CA ASN A 2 -62.39 -14.32 -15.61
C ASN A 2 -61.25 -13.29 -15.41
N GLU A 3 -60.09 -13.71 -14.92
CA GLU A 3 -58.92 -12.83 -14.79
C GLU A 3 -57.98 -13.15 -15.95
N ASN A 4 -57.73 -12.18 -16.83
CA ASN A 4 -56.77 -12.36 -17.91
C ASN A 4 -55.35 -12.26 -17.34
N LYS A 5 -54.73 -13.42 -17.10
CA LYS A 5 -53.30 -13.52 -16.79
C LYS A 5 -52.50 -13.20 -18.04
N HIS A 6 -52.04 -11.96 -18.17
CA HIS A 6 -51.01 -11.62 -19.14
C HIS A 6 -49.66 -12.13 -18.63
N VAL A 7 -49.36 -13.40 -18.92
CA VAL A 7 -47.96 -13.84 -19.04
C VAL A 7 -47.45 -13.23 -20.34
N THR A 8 -46.82 -12.06 -20.24
CA THR A 8 -45.98 -11.57 -21.33
C THR A 8 -44.69 -12.37 -21.31
N SER A 9 -44.48 -13.12 -22.39
CA SER A 9 -43.37 -14.01 -22.66
C SER A 9 -42.01 -13.35 -22.31
N THR A 10 -41.31 -13.90 -21.32
CA THR A 10 -39.87 -13.64 -21.13
C THR A 10 -39.14 -14.17 -22.35
N GLY A 11 -38.54 -13.28 -23.15
CA GLY A 11 -37.81 -13.74 -24.33
C GLY A 11 -37.03 -12.68 -25.09
N TRP A 12 -36.94 -11.45 -24.58
CA TRP A 12 -35.97 -10.49 -25.11
C TRP A 12 -34.94 -10.22 -24.02
N VAL A 13 -33.79 -10.86 -24.17
CA VAL A 13 -32.58 -10.52 -23.44
C VAL A 13 -31.97 -9.35 -24.21
N ASP A 14 -31.88 -8.18 -23.58
CA ASP A 14 -31.23 -7.02 -24.19
C ASP A 14 -29.77 -7.41 -24.49
N PRO A 15 -29.32 -7.33 -25.76
CA PRO A 15 -27.92 -7.59 -26.09
C PRO A 15 -26.93 -6.68 -25.35
N ASN A 16 -27.41 -5.58 -24.76
CA ASN A 16 -26.65 -4.66 -23.92
C ASN A 16 -26.87 -4.87 -22.42
N ASP A 17 -27.61 -5.90 -21.99
CA ASP A 17 -27.80 -6.18 -20.57
C ASP A 17 -26.45 -6.57 -19.95
N ALA A 18 -26.06 -5.86 -18.90
CA ALA A 18 -24.78 -6.10 -18.24
C ALA A 18 -24.84 -7.43 -17.47
N PRO A 19 -23.75 -8.22 -17.46
CA PRO A 19 -23.71 -9.44 -16.66
C PRO A 19 -23.91 -9.13 -15.17
N GLU A 20 -24.50 -10.07 -14.44
CA GLU A 20 -24.66 -9.94 -12.99
C GLU A 20 -23.30 -9.85 -12.30
N LEU A 21 -23.20 -8.95 -11.32
CA LEU A 21 -21.99 -8.77 -10.49
C LEU A 21 -21.92 -9.89 -9.44
N THR A 22 -21.45 -11.06 -9.85
CA THR A 22 -21.28 -12.23 -8.98
C THR A 22 -20.13 -12.07 -8.00
N ASP A 23 -20.07 -12.88 -6.94
CA ASP A 23 -18.95 -12.87 -5.99
C ASP A 23 -17.60 -13.13 -6.69
N GLU A 24 -17.57 -13.99 -7.71
CA GLU A 24 -16.40 -14.26 -8.55
C GLU A 24 -15.88 -13.00 -9.27
N PHE A 25 -16.79 -12.11 -9.68
CA PHE A 25 -16.43 -10.81 -10.25
C PHE A 25 -15.68 -9.97 -9.21
N PHE A 26 -16.17 -9.91 -7.97
CA PHE A 26 -15.51 -9.15 -6.90
C PHE A 26 -14.18 -9.77 -6.44
N GLU A 27 -13.99 -11.09 -6.59
CA GLU A 27 -12.72 -11.74 -6.26
C GLU A 27 -11.58 -11.37 -7.22
N ILE A 28 -11.91 -11.15 -8.50
CA ILE A 28 -10.94 -10.84 -9.55
C ILE A 28 -10.90 -9.32 -9.85
N ALA A 29 -11.89 -8.56 -9.37
CA ALA A 29 -12.02 -7.14 -9.64
C ALA A 29 -10.84 -6.34 -9.06
N ASP A 30 -10.21 -5.58 -9.96
CA ASP A 30 -9.23 -4.55 -9.64
C ASP A 30 -9.96 -3.25 -9.29
N GLU A 31 -9.69 -2.68 -8.10
CA GLU A 31 -10.25 -1.38 -7.72
C GLU A 31 -9.42 -0.24 -8.32
N TYR A 32 -10.06 0.65 -9.07
CA TYR A 32 -9.43 1.83 -9.67
C TYR A 32 -9.99 3.11 -9.05
N ILE A 33 -9.10 4.05 -8.70
CA ILE A 33 -9.48 5.44 -8.38
C ILE A 33 -8.98 6.31 -9.54
N GLY A 34 -9.88 6.75 -10.41
CA GLY A 34 -9.54 7.37 -11.69
C GLY A 34 -8.83 6.37 -12.61
N GLU A 35 -7.68 6.75 -13.17
CA GLU A 35 -6.85 5.86 -14.02
C GLU A 35 -5.89 4.95 -13.22
N LYS A 36 -5.91 5.02 -11.88
CA LYS A 36 -4.89 4.39 -11.03
C LYS A 36 -5.43 3.14 -10.33
N LEU A 37 -4.79 2.01 -10.60
CA LEU A 37 -5.02 0.75 -9.89
C LEU A 37 -4.65 0.88 -8.41
N VAL A 38 -5.61 0.66 -7.52
CA VAL A 38 -5.42 0.61 -6.08
C VAL A 38 -4.82 -0.75 -5.70
N ARG A 39 -3.49 -0.80 -5.65
CA ARG A 39 -2.80 -2.01 -5.18
C ARG A 39 -3.05 -2.21 -3.68
N ARG A 40 -3.59 -3.36 -3.32
CA ARG A 40 -3.72 -3.82 -1.93
C ARG A 40 -2.36 -3.77 -1.22
N GLY A 41 -2.29 -3.11 -0.07
CA GLY A 41 -1.08 -3.04 0.79
C GLY A 41 -0.83 -1.67 1.42
N ARG A 42 0.17 -1.60 2.32
CA ARG A 42 0.60 -0.32 2.91
C ARG A 42 1.13 0.59 1.80
N PRO A 43 0.69 1.87 1.73
CA PRO A 43 1.22 2.81 0.75
C PRO A 43 2.75 2.89 0.88
N ARG A 44 3.44 2.86 -0.26
CA ARG A 44 4.90 3.02 -0.29
C ARG A 44 5.24 4.39 0.29
N LYS A 45 6.23 4.43 1.20
CA LYS A 45 6.78 5.71 1.68
C LYS A 45 7.41 6.43 0.50
N VAL A 46 7.17 7.75 0.41
CA VAL A 46 7.76 8.62 -0.61
C VAL A 46 9.28 8.59 -0.53
N GLU A 47 9.83 8.59 0.69
CA GLU A 47 11.27 8.52 0.94
C GLU A 47 11.59 7.37 1.91
N PRO A 48 11.87 6.16 1.39
CA PRO A 48 12.26 5.04 2.23
C PRO A 48 13.71 5.19 2.73
N LYS A 49 13.99 4.65 3.92
CA LYS A 49 15.38 4.48 4.39
C LYS A 49 16.11 3.55 3.43
N GLN A 50 17.27 3.97 2.94
CA GLN A 50 18.09 3.13 2.08
C GLN A 50 18.93 2.17 2.93
N PRO A 51 18.89 0.85 2.68
CA PRO A 51 19.78 -0.09 3.35
C PRO A 51 21.20 0.07 2.81
N VAL A 52 22.07 0.69 3.60
CA VAL A 52 23.49 0.87 3.25
C VAL A 52 24.35 0.04 4.19
N SER A 53 25.31 -0.70 3.62
CA SER A 53 26.33 -1.42 4.38
C SER A 53 27.59 -0.56 4.50
N ILE A 54 27.76 0.12 5.64
CA ILE A 54 28.96 0.89 5.97
C ILE A 54 29.77 0.20 7.07
N ARG A 55 31.10 0.37 7.04
CA ARG A 55 31.98 -0.05 8.14
C ARG A 55 32.12 1.10 9.12
N LEU A 56 31.82 0.82 10.39
CA LEU A 56 31.96 1.76 11.50
C LEU A 56 33.07 1.31 12.44
N SER A 57 33.73 2.25 13.11
CA SER A 57 34.73 1.96 14.13
C SER A 57 34.14 1.10 15.26
N ASN A 58 34.95 0.19 15.81
CA ASN A 58 34.50 -0.77 16.83
C ASN A 58 33.94 -0.06 18.08
N GLU A 59 34.56 1.05 18.49
CA GLU A 59 34.11 1.84 19.66
C GLU A 59 32.69 2.40 19.47
N VAL A 60 32.38 2.90 18.27
CA VAL A 60 31.06 3.43 17.93
C VAL A 60 30.01 2.32 18.00
N VAL A 61 30.29 1.18 17.36
CA VAL A 61 29.37 0.04 17.36
C VAL A 61 29.15 -0.49 18.78
N LYS A 62 30.22 -0.60 19.58
CA LYS A 62 30.14 -1.07 20.97
C LYS A 62 29.31 -0.13 21.84
N TYR A 63 29.52 1.18 21.73
CA TYR A 63 28.75 2.19 22.45
C TYR A 63 27.25 2.09 22.12
N PHE A 64 26.89 2.13 20.83
CA PHE A 64 25.49 2.10 20.44
C PHE A 64 24.84 0.75 20.78
N ARG A 65 25.51 -0.39 20.56
CA ARG A 65 24.96 -1.69 20.96
C ARG A 65 24.68 -1.80 22.45
N ALA A 66 25.51 -1.18 23.29
CA ALA A 66 25.29 -1.13 24.74
C ALA A 66 24.02 -0.35 25.13
N THR A 67 23.52 0.56 24.28
CA THR A 67 22.24 1.26 24.49
C THR A 67 21.00 0.36 24.32
N GLY A 68 21.18 -0.87 23.82
CA GLY A 68 20.13 -1.87 23.74
C GLY A 68 19.29 -1.80 22.46
N LYS A 69 18.00 -2.16 22.59
CA LYS A 69 17.07 -2.24 21.45
C LYS A 69 16.92 -0.87 20.78
N GLY A 70 17.05 -0.83 19.45
CA GLY A 70 16.92 0.40 18.67
C GLY A 70 18.23 1.18 18.48
N TRP A 71 19.38 0.60 18.83
CA TRP A 71 20.68 1.24 18.61
C TRP A 71 20.94 1.70 17.17
N GLN A 72 20.41 0.97 16.17
CA GLN A 72 20.48 1.36 14.76
C GLN A 72 19.65 2.62 14.43
N THR A 73 18.52 2.82 15.10
CA THR A 73 17.74 4.05 14.95
C THR A 73 18.48 5.21 15.61
N ARG A 74 19.11 4.96 16.77
CA ARG A 74 19.86 5.99 17.49
C ARG A 74 21.08 6.49 16.74
N ILE A 75 21.81 5.61 16.06
CA ILE A 75 22.94 6.03 15.21
C ILE A 75 22.45 6.82 13.98
N ASP A 76 21.28 6.47 13.41
CA ASP A 76 20.65 7.25 12.32
C ASP A 76 20.26 8.67 12.78
N GLU A 77 19.75 8.82 13.99
CA GLU A 77 19.43 10.13 14.59
C GLU A 77 20.68 10.99 14.78
N VAL A 78 21.75 10.43 15.34
CA VAL A 78 23.02 11.16 15.52
C VAL A 78 23.63 11.61 14.19
N LEU A 79 23.55 10.77 13.15
CA LEU A 79 23.99 11.16 11.81
C LEU A 79 23.15 12.30 11.24
N LYS A 80 21.83 12.34 11.49
CA LYS A 80 20.96 13.44 11.08
C LYS A 80 21.28 14.73 11.82
N GLU A 81 21.51 14.68 13.12
CA GLU A 81 21.93 15.84 13.91
C GLU A 81 23.25 16.42 13.40
N TRP A 82 24.21 15.55 13.06
CA TRP A 82 25.49 15.96 12.48
C TRP A 82 25.32 16.64 11.11
N ILE A 83 24.39 16.16 10.28
CA ILE A 83 24.04 16.80 8.99
C ILE A 83 23.40 18.16 9.24
N ALA A 84 22.38 18.23 10.11
CA ALA A 84 21.66 19.47 10.41
C ALA A 84 22.58 20.57 10.96
N ALA A 85 23.54 20.19 11.82
CA ALA A 85 24.55 21.11 12.35
C ALA A 85 25.48 21.68 11.27
N ARG A 86 25.69 20.97 10.16
CA ARG A 86 26.57 21.38 9.05
C ARG A 86 25.84 22.01 7.88
N SER A 87 24.57 21.68 7.67
CA SER A 87 23.74 22.25 6.59
C SER A 87 23.18 23.62 6.93
N SER A 88 23.41 24.14 8.15
CA SER A 88 23.07 25.50 8.55
C SER A 88 24.10 26.55 8.08
N VAL A 89 24.79 26.29 6.98
CA VAL A 89 25.71 27.22 6.30
C VAL A 89 25.16 27.55 4.92
#